data_AF-X0W5Q3-F1
#
_entry.id   AF-X0W5Q3-F1
#
_cell.length_a   1.000
_cell.length_b   1.000
_cell.length_c   1.000
_cell.angle_alpha   90.00
_cell.angle_beta   90.00
_cell.angle_gamma   90.00
#
_symmetry.space_group_name_H-M   'P 1'
#
loop_
_entity.id
_entity.type
_entity.pdbx_description
1 polymer ?
#
loop_
_entity_poly.entity_id
_entity_poly.type
_entity_poly.pdbx_seq_one_letter_code
_entity_poly.pdbx_strand_id
1 'polypeptide(L)'
;MSGNYLTVKGFLKYVARRTLLMFITVVIATYLTILVANMGGHVDTIIRGELQIQISMEYRNNPDYEGFTSEELRPIIEQRFEQEIKRRGLDTPFILRSFIYLRNALTLDLGSAQFLTSDSGSRFVRNIIMERLPQTVILFTTAT
;
A
#
# COMPACT_ATOMS: atom_id res chain seq x y z
N MET A 1 -34.49 -35.46 23.67
CA MET A 1 -33.21 -34.95 23.12
C MET A 1 -33.36 -33.95 21.95
N SER A 2 -34.57 -33.54 21.52
CA SER A 2 -34.76 -32.61 20.39
C SER A 2 -34.45 -31.11 20.70
N GLY A 3 -34.57 -30.68 21.95
CA GLY A 3 -34.43 -29.26 22.34
C GLY A 3 -33.04 -28.64 22.13
N ASN A 4 -31.96 -29.41 22.32
CA ASN A 4 -30.59 -28.89 22.19
C ASN A 4 -30.21 -28.55 20.74
N TYR A 5 -30.76 -29.26 19.76
CA TYR A 5 -30.44 -29.02 18.34
C TYR A 5 -31.01 -27.70 17.81
N LEU A 6 -32.17 -27.28 18.31
CA LEU A 6 -32.79 -26.00 17.93
C LEU A 6 -32.01 -24.81 18.51
N THR A 7 -31.56 -24.92 19.76
CA THR A 7 -30.75 -23.89 20.43
C THR A 7 -29.36 -23.76 19.79
N VAL A 8 -28.70 -24.88 19.48
CA VAL A 8 -27.40 -24.88 18.78
C VAL A 8 -27.53 -24.30 17.37
N LYS A 9 -28.57 -24.64 16.61
CA LYS A 9 -28.82 -24.04 15.28
C LYS A 9 -29.09 -22.54 15.37
N GLY A 10 -29.86 -22.10 16.37
CA GLY A 10 -30.14 -20.68 16.60
C GLY A 10 -28.87 -19.88 16.95
N PHE A 11 -28.06 -20.43 17.85
CA PHE A 11 -26.77 -19.83 18.23
C PHE A 11 -25.80 -19.77 17.04
N LEU A 12 -25.65 -20.85 16.29
CA LEU A 12 -24.75 -20.89 15.13
C LEU A 12 -25.19 -19.89 14.04
N LYS A 13 -26.50 -19.75 13.80
CA LYS A 13 -27.07 -18.76 12.90
C LYS A 13 -26.80 -17.33 13.38
N TYR A 14 -26.92 -17.08 14.67
CA TYR A 14 -26.60 -15.79 15.27
C TYR A 14 -25.11 -15.44 15.11
N VAL A 15 -24.21 -16.36 15.49
CA VAL A 15 -22.77 -16.18 15.35
C VAL A 15 -22.39 -15.95 13.89
N ALA A 16 -22.88 -16.77 12.95
CA ALA A 16 -22.60 -16.59 11.53
C ALA A 16 -23.06 -15.22 11.01
N ARG A 17 -24.29 -14.79 11.35
CA ARG A 17 -24.79 -13.47 10.97
C ARG A 17 -23.95 -12.34 11.57
N ARG A 18 -23.57 -12.47 12.85
CA ARG A 18 -22.77 -11.47 13.56
C ARG A 18 -21.37 -11.37 12.97
N THR A 19 -20.71 -12.50 12.72
CA THR A 19 -19.38 -12.55 12.07
C THR A 19 -19.44 -11.96 10.67
N LEU A 20 -20.48 -12.28 9.89
CA LEU A 20 -20.66 -11.70 8.55
C LEU A 20 -20.79 -10.18 8.60
N LEU A 21 -21.62 -9.65 9.51
CA LEU A 21 -21.78 -8.21 9.67
C LEU A 21 -20.47 -7.53 10.08
N MET A 22 -19.76 -8.08 11.07
CA MET A 22 -18.46 -7.54 11.50
C MET A 22 -17.42 -7.58 10.38
N PHE A 23 -17.37 -8.67 9.62
CA PHE A 23 -16.48 -8.79 8.47
C PHE A 23 -16.78 -7.74 7.41
N ILE A 24 -18.06 -7.55 7.05
CA ILE A 24 -18.47 -6.50 6.09
C ILE A 24 -18.07 -5.11 6.61
N THR A 25 -18.29 -4.82 7.88
CA THR A 25 -17.88 -3.53 8.48
C THR A 25 -16.39 -3.31 8.36
N VAL A 26 -15.55 -4.33 8.64
CA VAL A 26 -14.10 -4.24 8.49
C VAL A 26 -13.71 -3.99 7.03
N VAL A 27 -14.27 -4.76 6.09
CA VAL A 27 -13.99 -4.58 4.65
C VAL A 27 -14.31 -3.16 4.19
N ILE A 28 -15.47 -2.63 4.56
CA ILE A 28 -15.87 -1.25 4.22
C ILE A 28 -14.92 -0.24 4.87
N ALA A 29 -14.64 -0.38 6.17
CA ALA A 29 -13.75 0.54 6.89
C ALA A 29 -12.35 0.56 6.25
N THR A 30 -11.76 -0.61 5.99
CA THR A 30 -10.46 -0.73 5.33
C THR A 30 -10.46 -0.12 3.94
N TYR A 31 -11.50 -0.37 3.13
CA TYR A 31 -11.59 0.21 1.79
C TYR A 31 -11.69 1.74 1.84
N LEU A 32 -12.49 2.29 2.75
CA LEU A 32 -12.56 3.73 2.97
C LEU A 32 -11.21 4.30 3.41
N THR A 33 -10.48 3.63 4.31
CA THR A 33 -9.11 4.04 4.69
C THR A 33 -8.19 4.09 3.47
N ILE A 34 -8.26 3.12 2.56
CA ILE A 34 -7.45 3.11 1.33
C ILE A 34 -7.79 4.32 0.44
N LEU A 35 -9.08 4.62 0.24
CA LEU A 35 -9.50 5.75 -0.57
C LEU A 35 -9.06 7.09 0.03
N VAL A 36 -9.22 7.27 1.34
CA VAL A 36 -8.82 8.48 2.06
C VAL A 36 -7.31 8.65 2.03
N ALA A 37 -6.54 7.59 2.31
CA ALA A 37 -5.08 7.65 2.33
C ALA A 37 -4.46 7.99 0.97
N ASN A 38 -5.09 7.57 -0.12
CA ASN A 38 -4.62 7.87 -1.48
C ASN A 38 -5.26 9.15 -2.06
N MET A 39 -6.05 9.88 -1.26
CA MET A 39 -6.80 11.08 -1.69
C MET A 39 -7.61 10.83 -2.98
N GLY A 40 -8.26 9.67 -3.08
CA GLY A 40 -9.03 9.27 -4.26
C GLY A 40 -8.20 9.11 -5.56
N GLY A 41 -6.87 8.99 -5.45
CA GLY A 41 -5.95 8.89 -6.58
C GLY A 41 -5.20 10.18 -6.90
N HIS A 42 -5.43 11.28 -6.18
CA HIS A 42 -4.63 12.50 -6.34
C HIS A 42 -3.18 12.36 -5.86
N VAL A 43 -2.91 11.43 -4.95
CA VAL A 43 -1.51 11.13 -4.58
C VAL A 43 -0.69 10.71 -5.79
N ASP A 44 -1.30 10.04 -6.78
CA ASP A 44 -0.61 9.65 -8.01
C ASP A 44 -0.08 10.86 -8.79
N THR A 45 -0.83 11.97 -8.86
CA THR A 45 -0.37 13.16 -9.61
C THR A 45 0.81 13.83 -8.93
N ILE A 46 0.83 13.85 -7.60
CA ILE A 46 1.95 14.34 -6.80
C ILE A 46 3.19 13.48 -7.07
N ILE A 47 3.06 12.15 -7.00
CA ILE A 47 4.17 11.23 -7.26
C ILE A 47 4.69 11.37 -8.69
N ARG A 48 3.81 11.52 -9.69
CA ARG A 48 4.23 11.77 -11.09
C ARG A 48 5.03 13.06 -11.21
N GLY A 49 4.56 14.15 -10.59
CA GLY A 49 5.28 15.43 -10.62
C GLY A 49 6.65 15.35 -9.96
N GLU A 50 6.73 14.69 -8.79
CA GLU A 50 7.99 14.47 -8.09
C GLU A 50 8.97 13.61 -8.92
N LEU A 51 8.49 12.52 -9.52
CA LEU A 51 9.28 11.67 -10.40
C LEU A 51 9.83 12.44 -11.61
N GLN A 52 9.01 13.26 -12.26
CA GLN A 52 9.44 14.07 -13.40
C GLN A 52 10.60 15.00 -13.02
N ILE A 53 10.47 15.68 -11.88
CA ILE A 53 11.48 16.58 -11.34
C ILE A 53 12.75 15.81 -10.96
N GLN A 54 12.60 14.70 -10.21
CA GLN A 54 13.71 13.88 -9.74
C GLN A 54 14.54 13.34 -10.91
N ILE A 55 13.91 12.69 -11.89
CA ILE A 55 14.59 12.09 -13.05
C ILE A 55 15.23 13.20 -13.89
N SER A 56 14.54 14.32 -14.10
CA SER A 56 15.12 15.44 -14.86
C SER A 56 16.39 16.00 -14.20
N MET A 57 16.41 16.10 -12.85
CA MET A 57 17.59 16.54 -12.12
C MET A 57 18.71 15.49 -12.11
N GLU A 58 18.36 14.20 -11.98
CA GLU A 58 19.32 13.09 -12.05
C GLU A 58 20.10 13.12 -13.37
N TYR A 59 19.41 13.27 -14.49
CA TYR A 59 20.03 13.33 -15.81
C TYR A 59 20.81 14.62 -16.06
N ARG A 60 20.34 15.78 -15.57
CA ARG A 60 21.05 17.06 -15.72
C ARG A 60 22.34 17.13 -14.90
N ASN A 61 22.37 16.46 -13.75
CA ASN A 61 23.53 16.48 -12.85
C ASN A 61 24.50 15.32 -13.11
N ASN A 62 24.20 14.45 -14.08
CA ASN A 62 25.04 13.30 -14.40
C ASN A 62 26.14 13.72 -15.40
N PRO A 63 27.44 13.55 -15.03
CA PRO A 63 28.57 13.87 -15.90
C PRO A 63 28.54 13.17 -17.26
N ASP A 64 27.95 11.98 -17.35
CA ASP A 64 27.88 11.18 -18.59
C ASP A 64 27.07 11.87 -19.69
N TYR A 65 26.23 12.84 -19.32
CA TYR A 65 25.39 13.61 -20.22
C TYR A 65 25.83 15.08 -20.35
N GLU A 66 27.04 15.41 -19.90
CA GLU A 66 27.63 16.72 -20.11
C GLU A 66 27.72 17.03 -21.61
N GLY A 67 27.15 18.17 -22.01
CA GLY A 67 27.14 18.63 -23.41
C GLY A 67 25.90 18.24 -24.22
N PHE A 68 25.00 17.41 -23.70
CA PHE A 68 23.71 17.16 -24.35
C PHE A 68 22.83 18.40 -24.26
N THR A 69 22.13 18.70 -25.35
CA THR A 69 21.10 19.75 -25.35
C THR A 69 19.84 19.27 -24.61
N SER A 70 18.98 20.22 -24.22
CA SER A 70 17.69 19.88 -23.58
C SER A 70 16.78 19.05 -24.49
N GLU A 71 16.92 19.18 -25.81
CA GLU A 71 16.12 18.44 -26.79
C GLU A 71 16.59 16.98 -26.93
N GLU A 72 17.89 16.73 -26.84
CA GLU A 72 18.48 15.39 -26.88
C GLU A 72 18.22 14.60 -25.59
N LEU A 73 18.17 15.28 -24.44
CA LEU A 73 17.87 14.66 -23.15
C LEU A 73 16.40 14.29 -22.96
N ARG A 74 15.49 15.06 -23.55
CA ARG A 74 14.03 14.86 -23.41
C ARG A 74 13.57 13.41 -23.68
N PRO A 75 13.92 12.75 -24.80
CA PRO A 75 13.47 11.38 -25.05
C PRO A 75 14.05 10.36 -24.05
N ILE A 76 15.26 10.57 -23.53
CA ILE A 76 15.91 9.69 -22.56
C ILE A 76 15.18 9.80 -21.20
N ILE A 77 14.92 11.02 -20.76
CA ILE A 77 14.18 11.31 -19.52
C ILE A 77 12.77 10.73 -19.59
N GLU A 78 12.07 10.94 -20.71
CA GLU A 78 10.71 10.43 -20.90
C GLU A 78 10.66 8.90 -20.84
N GLN A 79 11.59 8.22 -21.52
CA GLN A 79 11.66 6.76 -21.48
C GLN A 79 11.88 6.23 -20.06
N ARG A 80 12.71 6.91 -19.26
CA ARG A 80 12.96 6.54 -17.87
C ARG A 80 11.77 6.81 -16.97
N PHE A 81 11.09 7.93 -17.20
CA PHE A 81 9.86 8.26 -16.49
C PHE A 81 8.79 7.18 -16.71
N GLU A 82 8.51 6.81 -17.96
CA GLU A 82 7.54 5.77 -18.30
C GLU A 82 7.88 4.40 -17.68
N GLN A 83 9.16 4.04 -17.63
CA GLN A 83 9.62 2.83 -16.95
C GLN A 83 9.32 2.86 -15.44
N GLU A 84 9.57 3.99 -14.78
CA GLU A 84 9.28 4.16 -13.35
C GLU A 84 7.77 4.20 -13.05
N ILE A 85 6.97 4.84 -13.91
CA ILE A 85 5.51 4.83 -13.81
C ILE A 85 4.97 3.40 -13.84
N LYS A 86 5.42 2.61 -14.83
CA LYS A 86 5.01 1.21 -14.99
C LYS A 86 5.50 0.33 -13.84
N ARG A 87 6.73 0.54 -13.37
CA ARG A 87 7.30 -0.18 -12.22
C ARG A 87 6.48 0.06 -10.94
N ARG A 88 5.97 1.27 -10.75
CA ARG A 88 5.12 1.65 -9.61
C ARG A 88 3.63 1.33 -9.82
N GLY A 89 3.24 0.82 -10.99
CA GLY A 89 1.85 0.52 -11.33
C GLY A 89 0.96 1.78 -11.47
N LEU A 90 1.58 2.95 -11.67
CA LEU A 90 0.90 4.25 -11.83
C LEU A 90 0.30 4.46 -13.24
N ASP A 91 0.54 3.49 -14.13
CA ASP A 91 -0.06 3.33 -15.46
C ASP A 91 -1.51 2.80 -15.39
N THR A 92 -1.85 2.10 -14.31
CA THR A 92 -3.20 1.57 -14.09
C THR A 92 -4.11 2.56 -13.36
N PRO A 93 -5.43 2.59 -13.66
CA PRO A 93 -6.37 3.44 -12.94
C PRO A 93 -6.39 3.12 -11.44
N PHE A 94 -6.37 4.16 -10.60
CA PHE A 94 -6.35 4.02 -9.15
C PHE A 94 -7.46 3.11 -8.61
N ILE A 95 -8.67 3.17 -9.16
CA ILE A 95 -9.79 2.32 -8.72
C ILE A 95 -9.51 0.83 -8.93
N LEU A 96 -8.85 0.46 -10.02
CA LEU A 96 -8.49 -0.94 -10.26
C LEU A 96 -7.42 -1.40 -9.26
N ARG A 97 -6.45 -0.53 -9.00
CA ARG A 97 -5.36 -0.77 -8.06
C ARG A 97 -5.84 -0.80 -6.59
N SER A 98 -6.85 0.00 -6.23
CA SER A 98 -7.39 0.04 -4.87
C SER A 98 -8.08 -1.26 -4.47
N PHE A 99 -8.66 -2.02 -5.41
CA PHE A 99 -9.16 -3.37 -5.14
C PHE A 99 -8.04 -4.37 -4.85
N ILE A 100 -6.90 -4.24 -5.53
CA ILE A 100 -5.71 -5.04 -5.23
C ILE A 100 -5.20 -4.69 -3.82
N TYR A 101 -5.14 -3.40 -3.48
CA TYR A 101 -4.77 -2.94 -2.14
C TYR A 101 -5.72 -3.48 -1.07
N LEU A 102 -7.04 -3.51 -1.35
CA LEU A 102 -8.02 -4.10 -0.43
C LEU A 102 -7.77 -5.59 -0.21
N ARG A 103 -7.58 -6.36 -1.29
CA ARG A 103 -7.26 -7.79 -1.19
C ARG A 103 -6.01 -7.99 -0.34
N ASN A 104 -4.93 -7.28 -0.68
CA ASN A 104 -3.65 -7.34 -0.01
C ASN A 104 -3.76 -6.99 1.48
N ALA A 105 -4.52 -5.95 1.83
CA ALA A 105 -4.78 -5.58 3.21
C ALA A 105 -5.57 -6.67 3.96
N LEU A 106 -6.62 -7.24 3.35
CA LEU A 106 -7.41 -8.31 3.94
C LEU A 106 -6.61 -9.61 4.13
N THR A 107 -5.64 -9.88 3.25
CA THR A 107 -4.72 -11.03 3.36
C THR A 107 -3.44 -10.71 4.15
N LEU A 108 -3.31 -9.50 4.68
CA LEU A 108 -2.11 -9.00 5.37
C LEU A 108 -0.82 -9.11 4.54
N ASP A 109 -0.94 -9.03 3.21
CA ASP A 109 0.18 -8.99 2.28
C ASP A 109 0.47 -7.55 1.86
N LEU A 110 1.17 -6.83 2.72
CA LEU A 110 1.44 -5.39 2.56
C LEU A 110 2.61 -5.08 1.59
N GLY A 111 3.24 -6.11 1.01
CA GLY A 111 4.33 -5.96 0.04
C GLY A 111 5.63 -5.41 0.64
N SER A 112 6.34 -4.59 -0.15
CA SER A 112 7.63 -3.99 0.22
C SER A 112 7.50 -2.49 0.44
N ALA A 113 8.17 -1.98 1.49
CA ALA A 113 8.20 -0.57 1.82
C ALA A 113 9.04 0.22 0.81
N GLN A 114 8.57 1.44 0.50
CA GLN A 114 9.26 2.34 -0.43
C GLN A 114 10.46 3.03 0.22
N PHE A 115 10.31 3.50 1.46
CA PHE A 115 11.31 4.33 2.15
C PHE A 115 11.90 3.68 3.40
N LEU A 116 11.26 2.63 3.92
CA LEU A 116 11.66 1.98 5.17
C LEU A 116 12.37 0.65 4.90
N THR A 117 13.30 0.31 5.76
CA THR A 117 13.99 -0.98 5.83
C THR A 117 13.95 -1.50 7.26
N SER A 118 14.01 -2.82 7.40
CA SER A 118 14.10 -3.50 8.69
C SER A 118 15.52 -3.39 9.25
N ASP A 119 15.73 -3.72 10.53
CA ASP A 119 17.07 -3.71 11.14
C ASP A 119 17.99 -4.75 10.49
N SER A 120 17.40 -5.78 9.88
CA SER A 120 18.07 -6.79 9.04
C SER A 120 18.30 -6.36 7.58
N GLY A 121 17.88 -5.15 7.18
CA GLY A 121 18.02 -4.62 5.81
C GLY A 121 16.91 -5.05 4.83
N SER A 122 15.90 -5.78 5.30
CA SER A 122 14.76 -6.23 4.49
C SER A 122 13.79 -5.08 4.19
N ARG A 123 13.26 -5.03 2.96
CA ARG A 123 12.19 -4.08 2.59
C ARG A 123 10.78 -4.64 2.77
N PHE A 124 10.63 -5.91 3.12
CA PHE A 124 9.30 -6.49 3.31
C PHE A 124 8.60 -5.88 4.53
N VAL A 125 7.41 -5.33 4.31
CA VAL A 125 6.64 -4.62 5.35
C VAL A 125 6.35 -5.54 6.54
N ARG A 126 6.08 -6.83 6.28
CA ARG A 126 5.88 -7.83 7.33
C ARG A 126 7.07 -7.93 8.27
N ASN A 127 8.30 -7.94 7.75
CA ASN A 127 9.51 -8.05 8.56
C ASN A 127 9.69 -6.78 9.41
N ILE A 128 9.54 -5.61 8.78
CA ILE A 128 9.62 -4.30 9.45
C ILE A 128 8.63 -4.23 10.63
N ILE A 129 7.38 -4.64 10.41
CA ILE A 129 6.36 -4.64 11.46
C ILE A 129 6.71 -5.64 12.56
N MET A 130 7.06 -6.87 12.22
CA MET A 130 7.32 -7.91 13.23
C MET A 130 8.52 -7.59 14.13
N GLU A 131 9.54 -6.91 13.61
CA GLU A 131 10.69 -6.47 14.41
C GLU A 131 10.31 -5.36 15.40
N ARG A 132 9.41 -4.44 15.02
CA ARG A 132 9.01 -3.29 15.84
C ARG A 132 7.83 -3.58 16.78
N LEU A 133 6.91 -4.46 16.37
CA LEU A 133 5.63 -4.71 17.05
C LEU A 133 5.79 -5.08 18.53
N PRO A 134 6.71 -5.97 18.96
CA PRO A 134 6.85 -6.31 20.38
C PRO A 134 7.19 -5.10 21.26
N GLN A 135 8.13 -4.27 20.81
CA GLN A 135 8.54 -3.05 21.53
C GLN A 135 7.40 -2.04 21.57
N THR A 136 6.69 -1.86 20.46
CA THR A 136 5.54 -0.97 20.38
C THR A 136 4.42 -1.43 21.34
N VAL A 137 4.09 -2.73 21.36
CA VAL A 137 3.08 -3.27 22.29
C VAL A 137 3.48 -3.02 23.74
N ILE A 138 4.72 -3.34 24.14
CA ILE A 138 5.20 -3.11 25.52
C ILE A 138 5.10 -1.63 25.89
N LEU A 139 5.55 -0.73 25.01
CA LEU A 139 5.52 0.71 25.23
C LEU A 139 4.09 1.19 25.46
N PHE A 140 3.16 0.82 24.58
CA PHE A 140 1.76 1.25 24.70
C PHE A 140 1.04 0.59 25.89
N THR A 141 1.36 -0.65 26.27
CA THR A 141 0.71 -1.28 27.43
C THR A 141 1.30 -0.88 28.77
N THR A 142 2.55 -0.40 28.81
CA THR A 142 3.23 0.00 30.07
C THR A 142 3.16 1.50 30.32
N ALA A 143 3.07 2.32 29.27
CA ALA A 143 2.95 3.77 29.40
C ALA A 143 1.53 4.25 29.76
N THR A 144 0.57 3.33 29.85
CA THR A 144 -0.82 3.59 30.25
C THR A 144 -1.05 3.06 31.65
#